data_AF-A0A970KPR8-F1
#
_entry.id   AF-A0A970KPR8-F1
#
_cell.length_a   1.000
_cell.length_b   1.000
_cell.length_c   1.000
_cell.angle_alpha   90.00
_cell.angle_beta   90.00
_cell.angle_gamma   90.00
#
_symmetry.space_group_name_H-M   'P 1'
#
loop_
_entity.id
_entity.type
_entity.pdbx_description
1 polymer ?
#
loop_
_entity_poly.entity_id
_entity_poly.type
_entity_poly.pdbx_seq_one_letter_code
_entity_poly.pdbx_strand_id
1 'polypeptide(L)'
;MHNKRRHVKLKVIQGGRNRSAVKAKKVFLVLLAVPVAAVILYGLWYLAGQKFVASLLAETVIAREGALEKGIATEGVWIRREQVAAAPASGRLHWLAADGERLSLGAPVAEIRTPGGEIHTVTAPMPGILSRRLDGLEGTLRPDSLAAVNVAALQENVPQTSIYAEGAQLLAGTLFFKIVDNFTWYYVTCLPLVEAETLTGGKVKLNFESAPKTVPAVLSETFIDGDRLTFAFTVQEEVAGCFSDRFVAAKIITGQVTGIVLPAAALVLNGEETGVYVLEESLVRFREVEVLGAEGEQVIVDGIKTGTPVIINPVLVKKGQRLWIHWRNELLVSKETSLRQPRGASGRQ
;
A
#
# COMPACT_ATOMS: atom_id res chain seq x y z
N MET A 1 18.48 115.31 -32.73
CA MET A 1 19.81 114.80 -33.19
C MET A 1 20.27 113.82 -32.12
N HIS A 2 20.67 112.57 -32.31
CA HIS A 2 21.24 111.84 -33.44
C HIS A 2 21.01 110.34 -33.14
N ASN A 3 20.48 109.55 -34.09
CA ASN A 3 20.12 108.15 -33.87
C ASN A 3 21.24 107.22 -34.37
N LYS A 4 21.87 106.42 -33.49
CA LYS A 4 22.85 105.39 -33.86
C LYS A 4 22.17 104.02 -33.83
N ARG A 5 21.89 103.45 -35.00
CA ARG A 5 21.42 102.07 -35.17
C ARG A 5 22.58 101.09 -34.89
N ARG A 6 22.33 100.06 -34.08
CA ARG A 6 23.18 98.85 -33.99
C ARG A 6 22.45 97.68 -34.65
N HIS A 7 23.09 97.10 -35.66
CA HIS A 7 22.68 95.84 -36.27
C HIS A 7 22.99 94.68 -35.32
N VAL A 8 22.00 93.81 -35.06
CA VAL A 8 22.21 92.54 -34.36
C VAL A 8 22.11 91.41 -35.37
N LYS A 9 23.17 90.60 -35.47
CA LYS A 9 23.24 89.39 -36.30
C LYS A 9 22.29 88.33 -35.74
N LEU A 10 21.34 87.87 -36.55
CA LEU A 10 20.50 86.72 -36.24
C LEU A 10 21.25 85.43 -36.60
N LYS A 11 21.43 84.55 -35.61
CA LYS A 11 21.97 83.19 -35.79
C LYS A 11 20.80 82.22 -35.91
N VAL A 12 20.66 81.63 -37.10
CA VAL A 12 19.62 80.62 -37.40
C VAL A 12 19.93 79.34 -36.63
N ILE A 13 18.98 78.88 -35.81
CA ILE A 13 19.05 77.58 -35.11
C ILE A 13 18.38 76.54 -36.00
N GLN A 14 19.14 75.55 -36.48
CA GLN A 14 18.61 74.40 -37.21
C GLN A 14 17.83 73.47 -36.26
N GLY A 15 16.61 73.12 -36.65
CA GLY A 15 15.72 72.23 -35.90
C GLY A 15 16.14 70.76 -35.95
N GLY A 16 16.76 70.28 -34.88
CA GLY A 16 17.00 68.85 -34.66
C GLY A 16 15.73 68.14 -34.19
N ARG A 17 15.19 67.23 -35.00
CA ARG A 17 14.03 66.38 -34.68
C ARG A 17 14.37 65.54 -33.42
N ASN A 18 13.72 65.87 -32.30
CA ASN A 18 14.10 65.40 -30.96
C ASN A 18 13.85 63.88 -30.79
N ARG A 19 14.87 63.06 -31.09
CA ARG A 19 14.82 61.58 -31.01
C ARG A 19 14.49 61.06 -29.60
N SER A 20 14.70 61.86 -28.54
CA SER A 20 14.40 61.51 -27.14
C SER A 20 12.90 61.48 -26.85
N ALA A 21 12.11 62.42 -27.38
CA ALA A 21 10.65 62.47 -27.21
C ALA A 21 9.94 61.29 -27.88
N VAL A 22 10.46 60.82 -29.02
CA VAL A 22 9.94 59.63 -29.71
C VAL A 22 10.27 58.35 -28.94
N LYS A 23 11.48 58.24 -28.36
CA LYS A 23 11.85 57.12 -27.49
C LYS A 23 11.01 57.08 -26.21
N ALA A 24 10.80 58.23 -25.54
CA ALA A 24 9.98 58.33 -24.34
C ALA A 24 8.51 57.93 -24.60
N LYS A 25 7.91 58.37 -25.72
CA LYS A 25 6.57 57.93 -26.12
C LYS A 25 6.49 56.43 -26.40
N LYS A 26 7.50 55.83 -27.03
CA LYS A 26 7.56 54.37 -27.24
C LYS A 26 7.66 53.61 -25.94
N VAL A 27 8.50 54.05 -24.99
CA VAL A 27 8.63 53.42 -23.67
C VAL A 27 7.33 53.52 -22.87
N PHE A 28 6.66 54.67 -22.90
CA PHE A 28 5.36 54.86 -22.26
C PHE A 28 4.25 53.98 -22.87
N LEU A 29 4.21 53.86 -24.19
CA LEU A 29 3.27 52.96 -24.89
C LEU A 29 3.52 51.49 -24.54
N VAL A 30 4.78 51.07 -24.42
CA VAL A 30 5.13 49.70 -24.00
C VAL A 30 4.71 49.46 -22.55
N LEU A 31 4.95 50.40 -21.63
CA LEU A 31 4.53 50.32 -20.24
C LEU A 31 3.01 50.22 -20.06
N LEU A 32 2.23 50.89 -20.93
CA LEU A 32 0.76 50.80 -20.93
C LEU A 32 0.26 49.50 -21.60
N ALA A 33 0.98 48.97 -22.59
CA ALA A 33 0.61 47.76 -23.31
C ALA A 33 0.79 46.48 -22.49
N VAL A 34 1.78 46.42 -21.59
CA VAL A 34 2.04 45.25 -20.73
C VAL A 34 0.85 44.88 -19.82
N PRO A 35 0.25 45.79 -19.02
CA PRO A 35 -0.90 45.44 -18.18
C PRO A 35 -2.13 45.08 -19.02
N VAL A 36 -2.34 45.74 -20.16
CA VAL A 36 -3.43 45.40 -21.09
C VAL A 36 -3.23 44.00 -21.66
N ALA A 37 -2.01 43.66 -22.08
CA ALA A 37 -1.67 42.31 -22.54
C ALA A 37 -1.85 41.27 -21.42
N ALA A 38 -1.48 41.59 -20.18
CA ALA A 38 -1.69 40.71 -19.02
C ALA A 38 -3.17 40.46 -18.74
N VAL A 39 -4.03 41.47 -18.82
CA VAL A 39 -5.49 41.33 -18.68
C VAL A 39 -6.07 40.49 -19.82
N ILE A 40 -5.59 40.69 -21.05
CA ILE A 40 -6.01 39.87 -22.21
C ILE A 40 -5.58 38.41 -22.03
N LEU A 41 -4.32 38.16 -21.61
CA LEU A 41 -3.80 36.83 -21.31
C LEU A 41 -4.57 36.16 -20.16
N TYR A 42 -4.88 36.90 -19.10
CA TYR A 42 -5.70 36.41 -18.00
C TYR A 42 -7.13 36.09 -18.45
N GLY A 43 -7.74 36.95 -19.28
CA GLY A 43 -9.04 36.70 -19.88
C GLY A 43 -9.03 35.46 -20.76
N LEU A 44 -8.05 35.31 -21.64
CA LEU A 44 -7.86 34.11 -22.48
C LEU A 44 -7.63 32.86 -21.63
N TRP A 45 -6.86 32.96 -20.55
CA TRP A 45 -6.66 31.88 -19.59
C TRP A 45 -7.97 31.46 -18.92
N TYR A 46 -8.78 32.42 -18.48
CA TYR A 46 -10.07 32.19 -17.84
C TYR A 46 -11.09 31.58 -18.81
N LEU A 47 -11.14 32.05 -20.07
CA LEU A 47 -12.08 31.60 -21.08
C LEU A 47 -11.71 30.25 -21.74
N ALA A 48 -10.43 30.04 -22.01
CA ALA A 48 -9.93 28.92 -22.82
C ALA A 48 -8.81 28.12 -22.14
N GLY A 49 -7.98 28.76 -21.33
CA GLY A 49 -6.87 28.10 -20.61
C GLY A 49 -7.34 26.94 -19.75
N GLN A 50 -8.41 27.11 -18.97
CA GLN A 50 -8.98 26.01 -18.17
C GLN A 50 -9.42 24.81 -19.01
N LYS A 51 -10.06 25.06 -20.17
CA LYS A 51 -10.51 23.99 -21.07
C LYS A 51 -9.34 23.27 -21.74
N PHE A 52 -8.29 24.01 -22.09
CA PHE A 52 -7.07 23.47 -22.67
C PHE A 52 -6.30 22.62 -21.66
N VAL A 53 -6.12 23.12 -20.43
CA VAL A 53 -5.49 22.38 -19.33
C VAL A 53 -6.25 21.10 -19.03
N ALA A 54 -7.58 21.16 -18.96
CA ALA A 54 -8.43 19.98 -18.80
C ALA A 54 -8.22 18.95 -19.92
N SER A 55 -8.18 19.39 -21.18
CA SER A 55 -7.94 18.48 -22.31
C SER A 55 -6.53 17.85 -22.31
N LEU A 56 -5.57 18.52 -21.68
CA LEU A 56 -4.18 18.08 -21.58
C LEU A 56 -3.95 17.12 -20.41
N LEU A 57 -4.56 17.42 -19.26
CA LEU A 57 -4.29 16.76 -17.98
C LEU A 57 -5.42 15.86 -17.50
N ALA A 58 -6.60 15.82 -18.14
CA ALA A 58 -7.65 14.90 -17.73
C ALA A 58 -7.19 13.45 -17.91
N GLU A 59 -7.19 12.71 -16.81
CA GLU A 59 -6.81 11.31 -16.77
C GLU A 59 -8.08 10.46 -16.75
N THR A 60 -8.02 9.33 -17.46
CA THR A 60 -9.16 8.43 -17.59
C THR A 60 -8.73 7.01 -17.26
N VAL A 61 -9.53 6.32 -16.47
CA VAL A 61 -9.43 4.89 -16.25
C VAL A 61 -10.58 4.19 -16.96
N ILE A 62 -10.32 3.01 -17.53
CA ILE A 62 -11.39 2.20 -18.11
C ILE A 62 -12.09 1.47 -16.97
N ALA A 63 -13.41 1.65 -16.86
CA ALA A 63 -14.26 0.92 -15.94
C ALA A 63 -14.13 -0.58 -16.16
N ARG A 64 -13.78 -1.31 -15.10
CA ARG A 64 -13.67 -2.77 -15.12
C ARG A 64 -14.46 -3.35 -13.97
N GLU A 65 -15.14 -4.45 -14.24
CA GLU A 65 -15.68 -5.29 -13.18
C GLU A 65 -14.54 -5.80 -12.31
N GLY A 66 -14.78 -5.76 -11.01
CA GLY A 66 -13.89 -6.30 -10.01
C GLY A 66 -14.65 -6.57 -8.73
N ALA A 67 -13.90 -7.03 -7.74
CA ALA A 67 -14.46 -7.44 -6.48
C ALA A 67 -13.54 -6.98 -5.36
N LEU A 68 -14.16 -6.48 -4.29
CA LEU A 68 -13.47 -5.89 -3.16
C LEU A 68 -13.90 -6.65 -1.92
N GLU A 69 -12.90 -7.16 -1.22
CA GLU A 69 -13.11 -7.95 -0.02
C GLU A 69 -13.38 -7.02 1.17
N LYS A 70 -14.56 -7.17 1.76
CA LYS A 70 -14.88 -6.54 3.04
C LYS A 70 -14.33 -7.43 4.14
N GLY A 71 -13.79 -6.81 5.18
CA GLY A 71 -13.29 -7.55 6.32
C GLY A 71 -12.94 -6.67 7.50
N ILE A 72 -12.74 -7.32 8.63
CA ILE A 72 -12.46 -6.69 9.92
C ILE A 72 -10.97 -6.82 10.17
N ALA A 73 -10.29 -5.69 10.37
CA ALA A 73 -8.88 -5.69 10.75
C ALA A 73 -8.76 -6.12 12.21
N THR A 74 -7.78 -6.96 12.51
CA THR A 74 -7.62 -7.49 13.85
C THR A 74 -6.18 -7.87 14.15
N GLU A 75 -5.84 -7.84 15.43
CA GLU A 75 -4.56 -8.35 15.93
C GLU A 75 -4.79 -9.68 16.63
N GLY A 76 -3.86 -10.61 16.45
CA GLY A 76 -4.00 -11.92 17.03
C GLY A 76 -2.67 -12.59 17.28
N VAL A 77 -2.77 -13.78 17.85
CA VAL A 77 -1.64 -14.60 18.28
C VAL A 77 -1.76 -15.99 17.68
N TRP A 78 -0.66 -16.49 17.13
CA TRP A 78 -0.50 -17.87 16.74
C TRP A 78 -0.26 -18.76 17.95
N ILE A 79 -1.16 -19.73 18.12
CA ILE A 79 -1.04 -20.82 19.07
C ILE A 79 -0.86 -22.10 18.27
N ARG A 80 0.14 -22.88 18.67
CA ARG A 80 0.59 -24.05 17.92
C ARG A 80 1.18 -25.04 18.90
N ARG A 81 1.19 -26.31 18.53
CA ARG A 81 1.84 -27.33 19.34
C ARG A 81 3.34 -27.18 19.18
N GLU A 82 4.04 -27.00 20.29
CA GLU A 82 5.48 -26.86 20.31
C GLU A 82 6.10 -27.77 21.38
N GLN A 83 7.31 -28.24 21.12
CA GLN A 83 8.08 -29.01 22.09
C GLN A 83 9.50 -28.45 22.19
N VAL A 84 9.84 -27.98 23.40
CA VAL A 84 11.18 -27.47 23.73
C VAL A 84 12.14 -28.61 24.04
N ALA A 85 13.41 -28.42 23.72
CA ALA A 85 14.49 -29.36 24.04
C ALA A 85 15.55 -28.71 24.91
N ALA A 86 16.02 -29.49 25.89
CA ALA A 86 17.05 -29.09 26.84
C ALA A 86 18.43 -29.64 26.45
N ALA A 87 19.49 -28.92 26.79
CA ALA A 87 20.85 -29.43 26.67
C ALA A 87 21.05 -30.62 27.63
N PRO A 88 21.44 -31.81 27.15
CA PRO A 88 21.60 -33.00 27.99
C PRO A 88 22.84 -32.93 28.90
N ALA A 89 23.82 -32.10 28.54
CA ALA A 89 25.05 -31.89 29.29
C ALA A 89 25.50 -30.43 29.19
N SER A 90 26.38 -29.99 30.08
CA SER A 90 27.01 -28.67 29.99
C SER A 90 28.14 -28.71 28.96
N GLY A 91 28.10 -27.82 27.96
CA GLY A 91 29.07 -27.87 26.86
C GLY A 91 28.86 -26.78 25.81
N ARG A 92 29.67 -26.86 24.76
CA ARG A 92 29.63 -25.94 23.63
C ARG A 92 28.63 -26.43 22.58
N LEU A 93 27.72 -25.55 22.18
CA LEU A 93 26.68 -25.80 21.19
C LEU A 93 27.25 -25.78 19.77
N HIS A 94 26.87 -26.78 18.96
CA HIS A 94 27.10 -26.84 17.52
C HIS A 94 25.79 -27.19 16.80
N TRP A 95 25.30 -26.30 15.94
CA TRP A 95 24.05 -26.54 15.21
C TRP A 95 24.27 -27.49 14.02
N LEU A 96 23.38 -28.46 13.86
CA LEU A 96 23.38 -29.40 12.73
C LEU A 96 22.25 -29.13 11.73
N ALA A 97 21.16 -28.48 12.16
CA ALA A 97 20.00 -28.14 11.34
C ALA A 97 19.74 -26.63 11.32
N ALA A 98 19.28 -26.09 10.19
CA ALA A 98 19.00 -24.66 10.01
C ALA A 98 17.70 -24.21 10.71
N ASP A 99 17.65 -22.95 11.12
CA ASP A 99 16.39 -22.37 11.63
C ASP A 99 15.33 -22.35 10.52
N GLY A 100 14.11 -22.78 10.83
CA GLY A 100 13.04 -22.97 9.85
C GLY A 100 13.10 -24.30 9.07
N GLU A 101 14.09 -25.15 9.32
CA GLU A 101 14.20 -26.46 8.65
C GLU A 101 13.12 -27.44 9.14
N ARG A 102 12.53 -28.21 8.20
CA ARG A 102 11.59 -29.28 8.51
C ARG A 102 12.35 -30.55 8.91
N LEU A 103 12.09 -31.04 10.11
CA LEU A 103 12.75 -32.19 10.69
C LEU A 103 11.77 -33.31 10.99
N SER A 104 12.22 -34.55 10.77
CA SER A 104 11.51 -35.76 11.20
C SER A 104 11.82 -36.07 12.67
N LEU A 105 10.98 -36.86 13.32
CA LEU A 105 11.25 -37.39 14.66
C LEU A 105 12.65 -38.04 14.71
N GLY A 106 13.46 -37.66 15.70
CA GLY A 106 14.80 -38.22 15.90
C GLY A 106 15.89 -37.64 14.97
N ALA A 107 15.56 -36.73 14.05
CA ALA A 107 16.57 -36.07 13.24
C ALA A 107 17.56 -35.26 14.11
N PRO A 108 18.87 -35.26 13.82
CA PRO A 108 19.86 -34.52 14.61
C PRO A 108 19.67 -33.01 14.42
N VAL A 109 19.57 -32.27 15.53
CA VAL A 109 19.36 -30.82 15.55
C VAL A 109 20.65 -30.08 15.91
N ALA A 110 21.36 -30.58 16.92
CA ALA A 110 22.57 -29.97 17.45
C ALA A 110 23.45 -30.99 18.16
N GLU A 111 24.72 -30.64 18.36
CA GLU A 111 25.66 -31.34 19.24
C GLU A 111 26.05 -30.44 20.41
N ILE A 112 26.14 -31.02 21.60
CA ILE A 112 26.75 -30.39 22.76
C ILE A 112 28.08 -31.08 23.03
N ARG A 113 29.18 -30.34 22.89
CA ARG A 113 30.54 -30.84 23.13
C ARG A 113 31.00 -30.47 24.53
N THR A 114 31.19 -31.46 25.39
CA THR A 114 31.63 -31.22 26.77
C THR A 114 33.11 -30.84 26.80
N PRO A 115 33.59 -30.15 27.86
CA PRO A 115 35.02 -29.90 28.03
C PRO A 115 35.87 -31.17 28.08
N GLY A 116 35.28 -32.32 28.46
CA GLY A 116 35.93 -33.63 28.48
C GLY A 116 36.05 -34.30 27.10
N GLY A 117 35.52 -33.68 26.03
CA GLY A 117 35.58 -34.20 24.67
C GLY A 117 34.42 -35.12 24.28
N GLU A 118 33.44 -35.33 25.16
CA GLU A 118 32.22 -36.09 24.84
C GLU A 118 31.30 -35.26 23.94
N ILE A 119 30.63 -35.92 23.00
CA ILE A 119 29.68 -35.31 22.08
C ILE A 119 28.29 -35.88 22.37
N HIS A 120 27.36 -35.02 22.75
CA HIS A 120 25.96 -35.37 22.92
C HIS A 120 25.13 -34.80 21.77
N THR A 121 24.60 -35.68 20.91
CA THR A 121 23.67 -35.27 19.86
C THR A 121 22.28 -35.07 20.44
N VAL A 122 21.70 -33.90 20.21
CA VAL A 122 20.32 -33.57 20.55
C VAL A 122 19.47 -33.69 19.29
N THR A 123 18.39 -34.45 19.38
CA THR A 123 17.52 -34.77 18.24
C THR A 123 16.16 -34.07 18.34
N ALA A 124 15.44 -34.00 17.23
CA ALA A 124 14.08 -33.49 17.18
C ALA A 124 13.13 -34.40 18.00
N PRO A 125 12.47 -33.89 19.05
CA PRO A 125 11.58 -34.70 19.91
C PRO A 125 10.22 -35.00 19.27
N MET A 126 9.86 -34.30 18.19
CA MET A 126 8.67 -34.52 17.38
C MET A 126 8.96 -34.10 15.92
N PRO A 127 8.18 -34.55 14.91
CA PRO A 127 8.27 -33.98 13.57
C PRO A 127 7.75 -32.54 13.54
N GLY A 128 8.35 -31.68 12.74
CA GLY A 128 7.92 -30.28 12.62
C GLY A 128 9.00 -29.36 12.07
N ILE A 129 8.85 -28.07 12.33
CA ILE A 129 9.80 -27.02 11.93
C ILE A 129 10.68 -26.65 13.12
N LEU A 130 12.00 -26.63 12.91
CA LEU A 130 12.95 -26.15 13.91
C LEU A 130 12.80 -24.63 14.11
N SER A 131 12.62 -24.21 15.36
CA SER A 131 12.81 -22.82 15.76
C SER A 131 13.87 -22.74 16.85
N ARG A 132 14.96 -22.02 16.58
CA ARG A 132 16.03 -21.71 17.54
C ARG A 132 15.67 -20.56 18.48
N ARG A 133 14.50 -19.96 18.28
CA ARG A 133 13.95 -18.86 19.07
C ARG A 133 13.00 -19.43 20.13
N LEU A 134 13.27 -19.12 21.39
CA LEU A 134 12.33 -19.35 22.48
C LEU A 134 11.81 -18.01 22.99
N ASP A 135 10.49 -17.86 23.05
CA ASP A 135 9.82 -16.60 23.41
C ASP A 135 9.17 -16.63 24.80
N GLY A 136 9.35 -17.74 25.54
CA GLY A 136 8.84 -17.91 26.90
C GLY A 136 7.35 -18.24 26.96
N LEU A 137 6.66 -18.33 25.81
CA LEU A 137 5.24 -18.64 25.71
C LEU A 137 4.98 -20.11 25.33
N GLU A 138 6.01 -20.93 25.15
CA GLU A 138 5.91 -22.33 24.71
C GLU A 138 5.05 -23.20 25.64
N GLY A 139 5.11 -22.93 26.96
CA GLY A 139 4.32 -23.65 27.96
C GLY A 139 2.95 -23.06 28.24
N THR A 140 2.74 -21.78 27.91
CA THR A 140 1.52 -21.01 28.24
C THR A 140 0.53 -21.03 27.08
N LEU A 141 1.01 -20.84 25.85
CA LEU A 141 0.19 -20.81 24.64
C LEU A 141 0.17 -22.18 23.99
N ARG A 142 -0.77 -23.02 24.44
CA ARG A 142 -0.92 -24.38 23.94
C ARG A 142 -2.33 -24.59 23.33
N PRO A 143 -2.46 -25.45 22.30
CA PRO A 143 -3.75 -25.73 21.66
C PRO A 143 -4.86 -26.25 22.58
N ASP A 144 -4.53 -26.76 23.75
CA ASP A 144 -5.47 -27.25 24.77
C ASP A 144 -6.04 -26.14 25.66
N SER A 145 -5.63 -24.89 25.49
CA SER A 145 -6.10 -23.75 26.29
C SER A 145 -6.25 -22.48 25.44
N LEU A 146 -7.16 -22.52 24.45
CA LEU A 146 -7.40 -21.39 23.53
C LEU A 146 -8.35 -20.34 24.13
N ALA A 147 -9.42 -20.78 24.81
CA ALA A 147 -10.48 -19.91 25.32
C ALA A 147 -10.02 -18.90 26.41
N ALA A 148 -8.96 -19.22 27.17
CA ALA A 148 -8.46 -18.37 28.26
C ALA A 148 -7.40 -17.34 27.84
N VAL A 149 -7.12 -17.23 26.53
CA VAL A 149 -6.03 -16.41 26.01
C VAL A 149 -6.48 -14.95 25.94
N ASN A 150 -5.93 -14.13 26.84
CA ASN A 150 -6.06 -12.67 26.75
C ASN A 150 -4.95 -12.12 25.86
N VAL A 151 -5.26 -11.92 24.58
CA VAL A 151 -4.32 -11.45 23.55
C VAL A 151 -3.69 -10.10 23.94
N ALA A 152 -4.48 -9.16 24.46
CA ALA A 152 -4.01 -7.83 24.85
C ALA A 152 -2.98 -7.90 25.98
N ALA A 153 -3.26 -8.68 27.04
CA ALA A 153 -2.34 -8.84 28.17
C ALA A 153 -1.00 -9.49 27.77
N LEU A 154 -1.03 -10.38 26.78
CA LEU A 154 0.17 -11.05 26.27
C LEU A 154 1.04 -10.13 25.43
N GLN A 155 0.45 -9.21 24.67
CA GLN A 155 1.19 -8.21 23.88
C GLN A 155 1.92 -7.21 24.80
N GLU A 156 1.33 -6.84 25.93
CA GLU A 156 1.94 -5.93 26.90
C GLU A 156 3.13 -6.56 27.66
N ASN A 157 3.14 -7.90 27.78
CA ASN A 157 4.11 -8.64 28.58
C ASN A 157 4.80 -9.75 27.77
N VAL A 158 5.36 -9.41 26.61
CA VAL A 158 6.11 -10.37 25.79
C VAL A 158 7.36 -10.81 26.57
N PRO A 159 7.53 -12.10 26.90
CA PRO A 159 8.69 -12.56 27.64
C PRO A 159 9.97 -12.35 26.83
N GLN A 160 11.11 -12.32 27.54
CA GLN A 160 12.41 -12.18 26.87
C GLN A 160 12.67 -13.36 25.94
N THR A 161 12.95 -13.02 24.69
CA THR A 161 13.36 -14.00 23.70
C THR A 161 14.77 -14.49 23.98
N SER A 162 15.00 -15.80 23.87
CA SER A 162 16.33 -16.41 23.90
C SER A 162 16.65 -17.06 22.56
N ILE A 163 17.86 -16.78 22.06
CA ILE A 163 18.44 -17.35 20.84
C ILE A 163 19.91 -17.60 21.13
N TYR A 164 20.41 -18.80 20.85
CA TYR A 164 21.79 -19.18 21.09
C TYR A 164 22.58 -19.25 19.78
N ALA A 165 23.66 -18.48 19.70
CA ALA A 165 24.57 -18.51 18.56
C ALA A 165 25.39 -19.80 18.52
N GLU A 166 25.93 -20.09 17.32
CA GLU A 166 26.91 -21.15 17.13
C GLU A 166 28.08 -21.00 18.10
N GLY A 167 28.47 -22.09 18.76
CA GLY A 167 29.57 -22.11 19.72
C GLY A 167 29.25 -21.53 21.11
N ALA A 168 27.98 -21.22 21.41
CA ALA A 168 27.55 -20.78 22.74
C ALA A 168 27.78 -21.85 23.81
N GLN A 169 28.06 -21.41 25.05
CA GLN A 169 28.19 -22.30 26.20
C GLN A 169 26.83 -22.50 26.86
N LEU A 170 26.36 -23.75 26.91
CA LEU A 170 25.11 -24.13 27.58
C LEU A 170 25.39 -24.89 28.87
N LEU A 171 24.49 -24.74 29.84
CA LEU A 171 24.44 -25.59 31.03
C LEU A 171 23.49 -26.76 30.78
N ALA A 172 23.73 -27.89 31.44
CA ALA A 172 22.79 -29.01 31.43
C ALA A 172 21.40 -28.52 31.90
N GLY A 173 20.35 -28.91 31.17
CA GLY A 173 18.97 -28.48 31.43
C GLY A 173 18.58 -27.15 30.79
N THR A 174 19.50 -26.40 30.17
CA THR A 174 19.15 -25.17 29.44
C THR A 174 18.29 -25.50 28.22
N LEU A 175 17.09 -24.93 28.14
CA LEU A 175 16.24 -24.98 26.94
C LEU A 175 16.85 -24.09 25.85
N PHE A 176 17.02 -24.61 24.64
CA PHE A 176 17.77 -23.87 23.61
C PHE A 176 17.19 -23.95 22.19
N PHE A 177 16.20 -24.81 21.95
CA PHE A 177 15.36 -24.75 20.75
C PHE A 177 14.00 -25.37 21.00
N LYS A 178 13.08 -25.19 20.04
CA LYS A 178 11.80 -25.88 19.96
C LYS A 178 11.56 -26.47 18.58
N ILE A 179 10.80 -27.56 18.54
CA ILE A 179 10.16 -28.01 17.31
C ILE A 179 8.70 -27.57 17.35
N VAL A 180 8.30 -26.90 16.29
CA VAL A 180 6.94 -26.38 16.08
C VAL A 180 6.20 -27.34 15.15
N ASP A 181 5.03 -27.81 15.54
CA ASP A 181 4.13 -28.58 14.66
C ASP A 181 3.90 -27.80 13.35
N ASN A 182 3.70 -28.47 12.22
CA ASN A 182 3.48 -27.82 10.92
C ASN A 182 2.17 -28.24 10.26
N PHE A 183 1.22 -28.77 11.03
CA PHE A 183 -0.02 -29.34 10.50
C PHE A 183 -1.26 -28.52 10.90
N THR A 184 -1.46 -28.25 12.20
CA THR A 184 -2.67 -27.56 12.67
C THR A 184 -2.31 -26.44 13.63
N TRP A 185 -2.53 -25.20 13.19
CA TRP A 185 -2.28 -24.00 13.99
C TRP A 185 -3.58 -23.27 14.28
N TYR A 186 -3.52 -22.41 15.29
CA TYR A 186 -4.67 -21.66 15.78
C TYR A 186 -4.32 -20.18 15.78
N TYR A 187 -5.06 -19.39 15.03
CA TYR A 187 -5.00 -17.94 15.10
C TYR A 187 -6.07 -17.46 16.08
N VAL A 188 -5.65 -16.91 17.21
CA VAL A 188 -6.55 -16.41 18.26
C VAL A 188 -6.57 -14.89 18.23
N THR A 189 -7.76 -14.33 18.19
CA THR A 189 -7.97 -12.87 18.10
C THR A 189 -9.20 -12.44 18.88
N CYS A 190 -9.28 -11.16 19.26
CA CYS A 190 -10.33 -10.62 20.11
C CYS A 190 -10.95 -9.38 19.49
N LEU A 191 -12.27 -9.37 19.34
CA LEU A 191 -13.04 -8.30 18.71
C LEU A 191 -14.12 -7.76 19.64
N PRO A 192 -14.50 -6.47 19.54
CA PRO A 192 -15.72 -5.97 20.17
C PRO A 192 -16.96 -6.75 19.69
N LEU A 193 -17.95 -6.96 20.56
CA LEU A 193 -19.17 -7.72 20.23
C LEU A 193 -19.89 -7.19 18.99
N VAL A 194 -19.94 -5.86 18.81
CA VAL A 194 -20.59 -5.21 17.67
C VAL A 194 -19.96 -5.62 16.33
N GLU A 195 -18.64 -5.73 16.27
CA GLU A 195 -17.93 -6.17 15.06
C GLU A 195 -18.08 -7.68 14.87
N ALA A 196 -18.03 -8.43 15.97
CA ALA A 196 -18.16 -9.87 16.00
C ALA A 196 -19.52 -10.38 15.48
N GLU A 197 -20.61 -9.65 15.67
CA GLU A 197 -21.94 -10.00 15.14
C GLU A 197 -21.97 -10.13 13.61
N THR A 198 -21.06 -9.44 12.92
CA THR A 198 -20.96 -9.51 11.44
C THR A 198 -20.27 -10.79 10.96
N LEU A 199 -19.58 -11.52 11.84
CA LEU A 199 -18.97 -12.81 11.54
C LEU A 199 -20.02 -13.91 11.58
N THR A 200 -20.55 -14.25 10.41
CA THR A 200 -21.55 -15.31 10.27
C THR A 200 -20.90 -16.62 9.81
N GLY A 201 -21.07 -17.68 10.60
CA GLY A 201 -20.63 -19.04 10.24
C GLY A 201 -19.24 -19.44 10.72
N GLY A 202 -18.93 -20.72 10.56
CA GLY A 202 -17.71 -21.34 11.09
C GLY A 202 -16.52 -21.39 10.13
N LYS A 203 -16.63 -20.89 8.90
CA LYS A 203 -15.54 -20.89 7.91
C LYS A 203 -15.31 -19.47 7.41
N VAL A 204 -14.08 -19.00 7.51
CA VAL A 204 -13.67 -17.65 7.10
C VAL A 204 -12.42 -17.72 6.24
N LYS A 205 -12.10 -16.60 5.60
CA LYS A 205 -10.78 -16.38 5.00
C LYS A 205 -10.05 -15.34 5.83
N LEU A 206 -8.79 -15.60 6.15
CA LEU A 206 -7.90 -14.68 6.85
C LEU A 206 -6.87 -14.15 5.87
N ASN A 207 -6.69 -12.83 5.83
CA ASN A 207 -5.59 -12.23 5.09
C ASN A 207 -4.53 -11.76 6.09
N PHE A 208 -3.34 -12.37 6.04
CA PHE A 208 -2.20 -11.96 6.87
C PHE A 208 -1.29 -11.06 6.06
N GLU A 209 -0.75 -10.01 6.66
CA GLU A 209 0.20 -9.11 5.97
C GLU A 209 1.44 -9.87 5.44
N SER A 210 1.86 -10.93 6.15
CA SER A 210 2.97 -11.79 5.75
C SER A 210 2.63 -12.77 4.61
N ALA A 211 1.36 -12.90 4.23
CA ALA A 211 0.90 -13.85 3.23
C ALA A 211 0.43 -13.14 1.94
N PRO A 212 0.82 -13.61 0.75
CA PRO A 212 0.40 -12.98 -0.51
C PRO A 212 -1.07 -13.25 -0.88
N LYS A 213 -1.73 -14.17 -0.18
CA LYS A 213 -3.10 -14.62 -0.46
C LYS A 213 -3.83 -14.87 0.85
N THR A 214 -5.15 -14.77 0.78
CA THR A 214 -6.04 -15.20 1.86
C THR A 214 -5.89 -16.68 2.14
N VAL A 215 -5.97 -17.05 3.42
CA VAL A 215 -5.85 -18.40 3.95
C VAL A 215 -7.21 -18.83 4.51
N PRO A 216 -7.73 -20.00 4.13
CA PRO A 216 -8.96 -20.52 4.72
C PRO A 216 -8.72 -20.88 6.19
N ALA A 217 -9.69 -20.51 7.04
CA ALA A 217 -9.67 -20.82 8.46
C ALA A 217 -11.05 -21.28 8.94
N VAL A 218 -11.05 -22.13 9.95
CA VAL A 218 -12.29 -22.69 10.54
C VAL A 218 -12.37 -22.27 11.99
N LEU A 219 -13.46 -21.63 12.38
CA LEU A 219 -13.73 -21.27 13.76
C LEU A 219 -13.83 -22.54 14.62
N SER A 220 -12.93 -22.68 15.60
CA SER A 220 -12.91 -23.81 16.52
C SER A 220 -13.55 -23.48 17.86
N GLU A 221 -13.25 -22.31 18.43
CA GLU A 221 -13.74 -21.90 19.75
C GLU A 221 -14.06 -20.41 19.78
N THR A 222 -15.01 -20.03 20.63
CA THR A 222 -15.29 -18.65 20.98
C THR A 222 -15.38 -18.49 22.50
N PHE A 223 -14.97 -17.33 22.99
CA PHE A 223 -15.05 -16.99 24.40
C PHE A 223 -15.45 -15.53 24.59
N ILE A 224 -16.54 -15.30 25.33
CA ILE A 224 -17.04 -13.96 25.65
C ILE A 224 -16.41 -13.50 26.96
N ASP A 225 -15.82 -12.30 26.95
CA ASP A 225 -15.36 -11.60 28.14
C ASP A 225 -15.83 -10.14 28.08
N GLY A 226 -16.82 -9.79 28.92
CA GLY A 226 -17.42 -8.46 28.93
C GLY A 226 -18.06 -8.10 27.58
N ASP A 227 -17.56 -7.03 26.95
CA ASP A 227 -18.02 -6.51 25.65
C ASP A 227 -17.19 -7.03 24.46
N ARG A 228 -16.34 -8.03 24.69
CA ARG A 228 -15.44 -8.61 23.69
C ARG A 228 -15.69 -10.09 23.48
N LEU A 229 -15.44 -10.54 22.25
CA LEU A 229 -15.48 -11.94 21.82
C LEU A 229 -14.12 -12.34 21.28
N THR A 230 -13.50 -13.33 21.93
CA THR A 230 -12.31 -14.01 21.43
C THR A 230 -12.73 -15.12 20.48
N PHE A 231 -12.06 -15.19 19.34
CA PHE A 231 -12.21 -16.22 18.33
C PHE A 231 -10.91 -17.00 18.20
N ALA A 232 -11.00 -18.33 18.21
CA ALA A 232 -9.90 -19.20 17.82
C ALA A 232 -10.20 -19.82 16.45
N PHE A 233 -9.37 -19.52 15.47
CA PHE A 233 -9.49 -20.06 14.12
C PHE A 233 -8.42 -21.11 13.87
N THR A 234 -8.83 -22.32 13.51
CA THR A 234 -7.94 -23.37 13.02
C THR A 234 -7.50 -23.05 11.59
N VAL A 235 -6.19 -23.09 11.36
CA VAL A 235 -5.53 -22.87 10.07
C VAL A 235 -4.65 -24.08 9.77
N GLN A 236 -4.84 -24.68 8.59
CA GLN A 236 -4.12 -25.88 8.14
C GLN A 236 -3.29 -25.65 6.87
N GLU A 237 -3.21 -24.40 6.42
CA GLU A 237 -2.30 -24.00 5.36
C GLU A 237 -1.09 -23.28 5.94
N GLU A 238 0.06 -23.48 5.31
CA GLU A 238 1.30 -22.83 5.71
C GLU A 238 1.23 -21.32 5.43
N VAL A 239 1.41 -20.53 6.49
CA VAL A 239 1.60 -19.09 6.39
C VAL A 239 3.11 -18.81 6.43
N ALA A 240 3.59 -17.79 5.72
CA ALA A 240 5.02 -17.49 5.77
C ALA A 240 5.38 -16.81 7.11
N GLY A 241 6.51 -17.23 7.73
CA GLY A 241 7.08 -16.60 8.93
C GLY A 241 6.38 -16.90 10.25
N CYS A 242 5.19 -17.49 10.20
CA CYS A 242 4.37 -17.75 11.38
C CYS A 242 4.93 -18.83 12.32
N PHE A 243 5.99 -19.57 11.96
CA PHE A 243 6.69 -20.47 12.89
C PHE A 243 7.58 -19.72 13.88
N SER A 244 8.00 -18.50 13.54
CA SER A 244 8.77 -17.60 14.41
C SER A 244 7.84 -16.65 15.13
N ASP A 245 7.09 -15.85 14.38
CA ASP A 245 6.36 -14.71 14.92
C ASP A 245 4.97 -15.14 15.38
N ARG A 246 4.67 -14.93 16.67
CA ARG A 246 3.35 -15.27 17.23
C ARG A 246 2.32 -14.18 17.00
N PHE A 247 2.68 -12.93 17.25
CA PHE A 247 1.76 -11.81 17.15
C PHE A 247 1.76 -11.27 15.73
N VAL A 248 0.60 -11.34 15.07
CA VAL A 248 0.45 -10.96 13.67
C VAL A 248 -0.89 -10.27 13.49
N ALA A 249 -0.91 -9.20 12.71
CA ALA A 249 -2.14 -8.57 12.25
C ALA A 249 -2.76 -9.34 11.09
N ALA A 250 -4.08 -9.46 11.09
CA ALA A 250 -4.83 -10.10 10.03
C ALA A 250 -6.10 -9.31 9.71
N LYS A 251 -6.66 -9.55 8.52
CA LYS A 251 -8.01 -9.12 8.14
C LYS A 251 -8.90 -10.35 8.00
N ILE A 252 -9.98 -10.40 8.78
CA ILE A 252 -11.00 -11.46 8.64
C ILE A 252 -11.95 -11.05 7.53
N ILE A 253 -11.98 -11.81 6.44
CA ILE A 253 -12.83 -11.51 5.28
C ILE A 253 -14.27 -11.94 5.59
N THR A 254 -15.18 -10.96 5.68
CA THR A 254 -16.60 -11.15 6.03
C THR A 254 -17.51 -11.20 4.81
N GLY A 255 -17.01 -10.77 3.65
CA GLY A 255 -17.77 -10.82 2.41
C GLY A 255 -17.01 -10.21 1.26
N GLN A 256 -17.66 -10.25 0.10
CA GLN A 256 -17.13 -9.66 -1.12
C GLN A 256 -18.24 -8.85 -1.77
N VAL A 257 -17.90 -7.63 -2.18
CA VAL A 257 -18.78 -6.81 -2.99
C VAL A 257 -18.24 -6.84 -4.41
N THR A 258 -19.13 -6.96 -5.39
CA THR A 258 -18.78 -6.98 -6.81
C THR A 258 -19.43 -5.79 -7.50
N GLY A 259 -18.76 -5.25 -8.51
CA GLY A 259 -19.22 -4.09 -9.29
C GLY A 259 -18.06 -3.49 -10.06
N ILE A 260 -18.18 -2.23 -10.48
CA ILE A 260 -17.11 -1.54 -11.19
C ILE A 260 -16.12 -0.97 -10.17
N VAL A 261 -14.85 -1.36 -10.30
CA VAL A 261 -13.77 -0.83 -9.46
C VAL A 261 -13.24 0.47 -10.06
N LEU A 262 -13.25 1.53 -9.27
CA LEU A 262 -12.69 2.83 -9.62
C LEU A 262 -11.78 3.37 -8.50
N PRO A 263 -10.83 4.25 -8.81
CA PRO A 263 -10.20 5.08 -7.79
C PRO A 263 -11.23 5.96 -7.10
N ALA A 264 -11.16 6.11 -5.78
CA ALA A 264 -12.03 6.98 -5.00
C ALA A 264 -12.01 8.43 -5.52
N ALA A 265 -10.86 8.89 -6.04
CA ALA A 265 -10.69 10.20 -6.65
C ALA A 265 -11.61 10.48 -7.86
N ALA A 266 -12.17 9.44 -8.49
CA ALA A 266 -13.11 9.57 -9.60
C ALA A 266 -14.53 9.98 -9.16
N LEU A 267 -14.86 9.79 -7.87
CA LEU A 267 -16.18 10.13 -7.34
C LEU A 267 -16.37 11.65 -7.27
N VAL A 268 -17.59 12.08 -7.58
CA VAL A 268 -18.02 13.47 -7.57
C VAL A 268 -19.33 13.59 -6.84
N LEU A 269 -19.40 14.52 -5.89
CA LEU A 269 -20.64 14.92 -5.25
C LEU A 269 -21.27 16.05 -6.05
N ASN A 270 -22.50 15.86 -6.54
CA ASN A 270 -23.26 16.85 -7.28
C ASN A 270 -24.58 17.14 -6.53
N GLY A 271 -24.50 17.98 -5.51
CA GLY A 271 -25.62 18.19 -4.58
C GLY A 271 -25.71 17.00 -3.60
N GLU A 272 -26.86 16.33 -3.57
CA GLU A 272 -27.08 15.11 -2.76
C GLU A 272 -26.74 13.83 -3.53
N GLU A 273 -26.51 13.91 -4.85
CA GLU A 273 -26.22 12.75 -5.70
C GLU A 273 -24.70 12.49 -5.76
N THR A 274 -24.32 11.21 -5.66
CA THR A 274 -22.95 10.75 -5.91
C THR A 274 -22.85 10.20 -7.34
N GLY A 275 -21.80 10.57 -8.06
CA GLY A 275 -21.62 10.16 -9.44
C GLY A 275 -20.16 10.17 -9.88
N VAL A 276 -19.95 9.89 -11.16
CA VAL A 276 -18.65 9.98 -11.82
C VAL A 276 -18.78 10.73 -13.15
N TYR A 277 -17.69 11.37 -13.58
CA TYR A 277 -17.62 11.90 -14.93
C TYR A 277 -17.13 10.82 -15.90
N VAL A 278 -17.93 10.53 -16.92
CA VAL A 278 -17.58 9.62 -18.01
C VAL A 278 -17.30 10.38 -19.28
N LEU A 279 -16.46 9.82 -20.13
CA LEU A 279 -16.19 10.34 -21.47
C LEU A 279 -16.92 9.50 -22.51
N GLU A 280 -18.00 10.05 -23.05
CA GLU A 280 -18.78 9.46 -24.15
C GLU A 280 -18.62 10.34 -25.39
N GLU A 281 -18.08 9.79 -26.50
CA GLU A 281 -17.93 10.54 -27.77
C GLU A 281 -17.21 11.90 -27.61
N SER A 282 -16.15 11.95 -26.79
CA SER A 282 -15.41 13.18 -26.45
C SER A 282 -16.18 14.19 -25.58
N LEU A 283 -17.36 13.84 -25.06
CA LEU A 283 -18.18 14.69 -24.19
C LEU A 283 -18.13 14.19 -22.75
N VAL A 284 -17.84 15.10 -21.82
CA VAL A 284 -17.89 14.85 -20.38
C VAL A 284 -19.35 14.79 -19.94
N ARG A 285 -19.80 13.63 -19.48
CA ARG A 285 -21.14 13.41 -18.93
C ARG A 285 -21.05 12.99 -17.48
N PHE A 286 -21.96 13.51 -16.66
CA PHE A 286 -22.13 13.05 -15.30
C PHE A 286 -23.03 11.81 -15.33
N ARG A 287 -22.59 10.73 -14.68
CA ARG A 287 -23.39 9.52 -14.45
C ARG A 287 -23.49 9.33 -12.95
N GLU A 288 -24.72 9.25 -12.46
CA GLU A 288 -25.00 8.87 -11.09
C GLU A 288 -24.55 7.42 -10.87
N VAL A 289 -23.95 7.16 -9.71
CA VAL A 289 -23.50 5.82 -9.33
C VAL A 289 -23.83 5.54 -7.87
N GLU A 290 -24.17 4.29 -7.58
CA GLU A 290 -24.34 3.82 -6.21
C GLU A 290 -22.99 3.29 -5.71
N VAL A 291 -22.54 3.75 -4.53
CA VAL A 291 -21.29 3.26 -3.91
C VAL A 291 -21.59 2.03 -3.07
N LEU A 292 -21.20 0.85 -3.54
CA LEU A 292 -21.44 -0.43 -2.87
C LEU A 292 -20.39 -0.74 -1.78
N GLY A 293 -19.18 -0.17 -1.92
CA GLY A 293 -18.10 -0.32 -0.96
C GLY A 293 -16.88 0.53 -1.29
N ALA A 294 -16.06 0.77 -0.27
CA ALA A 294 -14.79 1.47 -0.38
C ALA A 294 -13.74 0.73 0.46
N GLU A 295 -12.53 0.57 -0.08
CA GLU A 295 -11.37 0.03 0.64
C GLU A 295 -10.10 0.69 0.12
N GLY A 296 -9.34 1.30 1.03
CA GLY A 296 -8.16 2.09 0.67
C GLY A 296 -8.50 3.21 -0.32
N GLU A 297 -7.80 3.26 -1.45
CA GLU A 297 -8.01 4.25 -2.51
C GLU A 297 -9.01 3.79 -3.59
N GLN A 298 -9.63 2.62 -3.42
CA GLN A 298 -10.55 2.04 -4.39
C GLN A 298 -11.99 2.03 -3.88
N VAL A 299 -12.92 2.19 -4.81
CA VAL A 299 -14.36 2.09 -4.57
C VAL A 299 -14.97 1.12 -5.57
N ILE A 300 -15.98 0.39 -5.12
CA ILE A 300 -16.87 -0.36 -6.00
C ILE A 300 -18.17 0.39 -6.14
N VAL A 301 -18.56 0.59 -7.39
CA VAL A 301 -19.79 1.30 -7.75
C VAL A 301 -20.65 0.47 -8.69
N ASP A 302 -21.95 0.75 -8.66
CA ASP A 302 -22.92 0.31 -9.67
C ASP A 302 -23.52 1.52 -10.43
N GLY A 303 -24.06 1.30 -11.63
CA GLY A 303 -24.69 2.33 -12.47
C GLY A 303 -23.91 2.71 -13.73
N ILE A 304 -22.74 2.10 -13.96
CA ILE A 304 -21.92 2.32 -15.17
C ILE A 304 -21.48 1.00 -15.81
N LYS A 305 -21.32 1.00 -17.14
CA LYS A 305 -20.95 -0.22 -17.89
C LYS A 305 -19.44 -0.45 -17.90
N THR A 306 -19.04 -1.71 -17.88
CA THR A 306 -17.66 -2.13 -18.18
C THR A 306 -17.19 -1.57 -19.53
N GLY A 307 -15.95 -1.09 -19.59
CA GLY A 307 -15.35 -0.45 -20.76
C GLY A 307 -15.56 1.06 -20.83
N THR A 308 -16.41 1.65 -19.98
CA THR A 308 -16.65 3.10 -19.97
C THR A 308 -15.42 3.86 -19.48
N PRO A 309 -14.89 4.86 -20.21
CA PRO A 309 -13.79 5.68 -19.72
C PRO A 309 -14.29 6.67 -18.65
N VAL A 310 -13.77 6.53 -17.43
CA VAL A 310 -14.12 7.35 -16.26
C VAL A 310 -12.99 8.31 -15.95
N ILE A 311 -13.30 9.58 -15.71
CA ILE A 311 -12.34 10.64 -15.39
C ILE A 311 -11.96 10.56 -13.91
N ILE A 312 -10.67 10.42 -13.61
CA ILE A 312 -10.16 10.22 -12.24
C ILE A 312 -9.74 11.53 -11.54
N ASN A 313 -9.69 12.64 -12.28
CA ASN A 313 -9.38 13.97 -11.76
C ASN A 313 -10.52 14.96 -12.11
N PRO A 314 -11.71 14.77 -11.52
CA PRO A 314 -12.92 15.47 -11.90
C PRO A 314 -12.85 16.99 -11.73
N VAL A 315 -11.97 17.50 -10.85
CA VAL A 315 -11.74 18.94 -10.62
C VAL A 315 -11.33 19.69 -11.89
N LEU A 316 -10.71 19.01 -12.86
CA LEU A 316 -10.28 19.63 -14.11
C LEU A 316 -11.41 19.78 -15.13
N VAL A 317 -12.55 19.12 -14.95
CA VAL A 317 -13.59 19.01 -15.98
C VAL A 317 -14.94 19.51 -15.48
N LYS A 318 -15.78 19.97 -16.41
CA LYS A 318 -17.17 20.34 -16.12
C LYS A 318 -18.13 19.49 -16.95
N LYS A 319 -19.33 19.23 -16.41
CA LYS A 319 -20.44 18.61 -17.15
C LYS A 319 -20.67 19.30 -18.49
N GLY A 320 -20.75 18.53 -19.57
CA GLY A 320 -20.97 19.02 -20.93
C GLY A 320 -19.72 19.58 -21.64
N GLN A 321 -18.55 19.56 -21.00
CA GLN A 321 -17.29 19.96 -21.64
C GLN A 321 -16.88 18.92 -22.70
N ARG A 322 -16.40 19.38 -23.86
CA ARG A 322 -15.74 18.51 -24.84
C ARG A 322 -14.25 18.38 -24.50
N LEU A 323 -13.76 17.14 -24.45
CA LEU A 323 -12.35 16.81 -24.28
C LEU A 323 -11.80 16.21 -25.56
N TRP A 324 -10.83 16.89 -26.16
CA TRP A 324 -10.14 16.42 -27.35
C TRP A 324 -8.95 15.54 -26.94
N ILE A 325 -9.22 14.25 -26.69
CA ILE A 325 -8.18 13.29 -26.22
C ILE A 325 -7.46 12.59 -27.39
N HIS A 326 -7.87 12.85 -28.64
CA HIS A 326 -7.44 12.11 -29.83
C HIS A 326 -5.91 12.11 -30.07
N TRP A 327 -5.18 13.11 -29.57
CA TRP A 327 -3.73 13.22 -29.77
C TRP A 327 -2.88 12.41 -28.76
N ARG A 328 -3.46 11.88 -27.67
CA ARG A 328 -2.69 11.22 -26.59
C ARG A 328 -2.45 9.73 -26.82
N ASN A 329 -3.34 9.03 -27.52
CA ASN A 329 -3.17 7.60 -27.82
C ASN A 329 -2.04 7.35 -28.84
N GLU A 330 -1.77 8.28 -29.77
CA GLU A 330 -0.65 8.17 -30.71
C GLU A 330 0.73 8.31 -30.02
N LEU A 331 0.81 9.10 -28.94
CA LEU A 331 2.05 9.30 -28.19
C LEU A 331 2.43 8.09 -27.31
N LEU A 332 1.45 7.33 -26.81
CA LEU A 332 1.72 6.10 -26.07
C LEU A 332 2.14 4.96 -27.01
N VAL A 333 1.47 4.82 -28.16
CA VAL A 333 1.83 3.83 -29.19
C VAL A 333 3.24 4.10 -29.74
N SER A 334 3.60 5.36 -30.01
CA SER A 334 4.96 5.68 -30.50
C SER A 334 6.07 5.46 -29.46
N LYS A 335 5.77 5.58 -28.16
CA LYS A 335 6.72 5.26 -27.07
C LYS A 335 6.96 3.75 -26.93
N GLU A 336 5.94 2.91 -27.07
CA GLU A 336 6.13 1.45 -27.08
C GLU A 336 6.80 0.96 -28.36
N THR A 337 6.53 1.60 -29.51
CA THR A 337 7.12 1.20 -30.79
C THR A 337 8.61 1.59 -30.89
N SER A 338 9.03 2.68 -30.25
CA SER A 338 10.45 3.10 -30.20
C SER A 338 11.31 2.28 -29.23
N LEU A 339 10.70 1.58 -28.27
CA LEU A 339 11.39 0.63 -27.38
C LEU A 339 11.55 -0.77 -27.97
N ARG A 340 10.90 -1.07 -29.11
CA ARG A 340 10.91 -2.39 -29.77
C ARG A 340 11.67 -2.44 -31.09
N GLN A 341 12.51 -1.47 -31.42
CA GLN A 341 13.46 -1.65 -32.52
C GLN A 341 14.73 -2.37 -32.03
N PRO A 342 15.04 -3.59 -32.52
CA PRO A 342 16.31 -4.21 -32.24
C PRO A 342 17.42 -3.39 -32.90
N ARG A 343 18.44 -3.00 -32.13
CA ARG A 343 19.73 -2.52 -32.66
C ARG A 343 20.39 -3.68 -33.40
N GLY A 344 20.09 -3.79 -34.70
CA GLY A 344 20.70 -4.74 -35.61
C GLY A 344 21.61 -4.06 -36.62
N ALA A 345 22.90 -4.37 -36.51
CA ALA A 345 23.91 -4.46 -37.57
C ALA A 345 24.36 -3.19 -38.34
N SER A 346 25.57 -2.74 -37.98
CA SER A 346 26.62 -2.27 -38.89
C SER A 346 27.94 -2.61 -38.18
N GLY A 347 28.79 -3.54 -38.59
CA GLY A 347 29.28 -3.81 -39.94
C GLY A 347 30.65 -3.14 -40.12
N ARG A 348 31.74 -3.93 -40.03
CA ARG A 348 33.07 -3.81 -40.69
C ARG A 348 34.06 -4.73 -39.95
N GLN A 349 34.55 -5.77 -40.63
CA GLN A 349 35.78 -5.80 -41.47
C GLN A 349 37.05 -5.64 -40.65
#